data_AF-A0A3E0KMD3-F1
#
_entry.id   AF-A0A3E0KMD3-F1
#
_cell.length_a   1.000
_cell.length_b   1.000
_cell.length_c   1.000
_cell.angle_alpha   90.00
_cell.angle_beta   90.00
_cell.angle_gamma   90.00
#
_symmetry.space_group_name_H-M   'P 1'
#
loop_
_entity.id
_entity.type
_entity.pdbx_description
1 polymer ?
#
loop_
_entity_poly.entity_id
_entity_poly.type
_entity_poly.pdbx_seq_one_letter_code
_entity_poly.pdbx_strand_id
1 'polypeptide(L)'
;MRIAVLTSGGDAPGMNAAVRAVVRQAAAAGHEVYGVLFGFEGLIRGHMAPLGPRDVGDIVHRGGTILRTARSDRFRTTEGHLQ
;
A
#
# COMPACT_ATOMS: atom_id res chain seq x y z
N MET A 1 -16.28 -1.80 -5.13
CA MET A 1 -15.61 -2.19 -3.86
C MET A 1 -14.46 -1.25 -3.60
N ARG A 2 -13.99 -1.13 -2.36
CA ARG A 2 -12.79 -0.36 -1.99
C ARG A 2 -11.68 -1.31 -1.53
N ILE A 3 -10.47 -1.12 -2.05
CA ILE A 3 -9.32 -1.99 -1.78
C ILE A 3 -8.20 -1.13 -1.19
N ALA A 4 -7.65 -1.53 -0.06
CA ALA A 4 -6.44 -0.93 0.51
C ALA A 4 -5.22 -1.80 0.18
N VAL A 5 -4.14 -1.18 -0.28
CA VAL A 5 -2.87 -1.85 -0.57
C VAL A 5 -1.78 -1.25 0.30
N LEU A 6 -0.98 -2.10 0.94
CA LEU A 6 0.15 -1.69 1.76
C LEU A 6 1.34 -2.61 1.50
N THR A 7 2.54 -2.06 1.67
CA THR A 7 3.80 -2.83 1.69
C THR A 7 4.43 -2.67 3.06
N SER A 8 4.74 -3.77 3.73
CA SER A 8 5.28 -3.80 5.09
C SER A 8 6.46 -4.77 5.17
N GLY A 9 7.37 -4.57 6.11
CA GLY A 9 8.60 -5.35 6.24
C GLY A 9 9.79 -4.71 5.51
N GLY A 10 10.80 -5.52 5.19
CA GLY A 10 11.96 -5.04 4.43
C GLY A 10 11.61 -4.82 2.95
N ASP A 11 12.15 -3.76 2.36
CA ASP A 11 11.96 -3.48 0.94
C ASP A 11 12.57 -4.58 0.06
N ALA A 12 11.84 -4.96 -0.99
CA ALA A 12 12.27 -5.97 -1.95
C ALA A 12 12.03 -5.50 -3.40
N PRO A 13 12.90 -5.90 -4.35
CA PRO A 13 12.65 -5.68 -5.76
C PRO A 13 11.29 -6.24 -6.19
N GLY A 14 10.52 -5.46 -6.94
CA GLY A 14 9.20 -5.87 -7.45
C GLY A 14 8.00 -5.42 -6.62
N MET A 15 8.18 -4.86 -5.41
CA MET A 15 7.06 -4.33 -4.62
C MET A 15 6.25 -3.27 -5.39
N ASN A 16 6.94 -2.33 -6.07
CA ASN A 16 6.30 -1.36 -6.95
C ASN A 16 5.55 -2.00 -8.13
N ALA A 17 6.06 -3.11 -8.67
CA ALA A 17 5.38 -3.84 -9.73
C ALA A 17 4.07 -4.48 -9.22
N ALA A 18 4.09 -5.05 -8.02
CA ALA A 18 2.91 -5.62 -7.36
C ALA A 18 1.85 -4.53 -7.07
N VAL A 19 2.24 -3.41 -6.45
CA VAL A 19 1.34 -2.27 -6.20
C VAL A 19 0.70 -1.79 -7.51
N ARG A 20 1.51 -1.62 -8.56
CA ARG A 20 1.01 -1.21 -9.89
C ARG A 20 0.01 -2.22 -10.47
N ALA A 21 0.29 -3.52 -10.37
CA ALA A 21 -0.58 -4.55 -10.89
C ALA A 21 -1.96 -4.53 -10.20
N VAL A 22 -1.98 -4.44 -8.86
CA VAL A 22 -3.22 -4.36 -8.09
C VAL A 22 -4.00 -3.11 -8.44
N VAL A 23 -3.36 -1.93 -8.45
CA VAL A 23 -4.05 -0.65 -8.74
C VAL A 23 -4.66 -0.67 -10.14
N ARG A 24 -3.90 -1.11 -11.16
CA ARG A 24 -4.40 -1.12 -12.54
C ARG A 24 -5.52 -2.13 -12.76
N GLN A 25 -5.41 -3.32 -12.15
CA GLN A 25 -6.44 -4.35 -12.30
C GLN A 25 -7.73 -3.97 -11.59
N ALA A 26 -7.63 -3.45 -10.35
CA ALA A 26 -8.77 -2.95 -9.61
C ALA A 26 -9.47 -1.80 -10.33
N ALA A 27 -8.70 -0.83 -10.86
CA ALA A 27 -9.26 0.28 -11.64
C ALA A 27 -9.98 -0.22 -12.91
N ALA A 28 -9.41 -1.20 -13.64
CA ALA A 28 -10.04 -1.80 -14.80
C ALA A 28 -11.35 -2.56 -14.46
N ALA A 29 -11.44 -3.12 -13.25
CA ALA A 29 -12.64 -3.74 -12.72
C ALA A 29 -13.64 -2.74 -12.08
N GLY A 30 -13.39 -1.42 -12.17
CA GLY A 30 -14.25 -0.39 -11.59
C GLY A 30 -14.21 -0.34 -10.05
N HIS A 31 -13.08 -0.67 -9.44
CA HIS A 31 -12.86 -0.60 -8.00
C HIS A 31 -11.97 0.59 -7.62
N GLU A 32 -12.25 1.18 -6.45
CA GLU A 32 -11.43 2.24 -5.86
C GLU A 32 -10.27 1.63 -5.09
N VAL A 33 -9.06 2.18 -5.24
CA VAL A 33 -7.87 1.73 -4.52
C VAL A 33 -7.32 2.84 -3.64
N TYR A 34 -6.92 2.47 -2.44
CA TYR A 34 -6.20 3.32 -1.50
C TYR A 34 -4.82 2.71 -1.21
N GLY A 35 -3.77 3.51 -1.31
CA GLY A 35 -2.44 3.17 -0.81
C GLY A 35 -2.31 3.54 0.65
N VAL A 36 -1.94 2.58 1.49
CA VAL A 36 -1.57 2.82 2.89
C VAL A 36 -0.08 3.10 2.94
N LEU A 37 0.28 4.29 3.45
CA LEU A 37 1.69 4.67 3.59
C LEU A 37 2.31 4.01 4.82
N PHE A 38 3.60 3.69 4.80
CA PHE A 38 4.35 3.18 5.96
C PHE A 38 3.82 1.85 6.56
N GLY A 39 3.29 0.96 5.71
CA GLY A 39 2.86 -0.37 6.12
C GLY A 39 1.77 -0.35 7.20
N PHE A 40 1.85 -1.28 8.16
CA PHE A 40 0.85 -1.39 9.23
C PHE A 40 0.82 -0.18 10.17
N GLU A 41 1.94 0.53 10.33
CA GLU A 41 1.96 1.73 11.18
C GLU A 41 1.09 2.83 10.59
N GLY A 42 1.13 3.04 9.28
CA GLY A 42 0.23 4.01 8.66
C GLY A 42 -1.20 3.51 8.54
N LEU A 43 -1.45 2.19 8.52
CA LEU A 43 -2.81 1.66 8.62
C LEU A 43 -3.46 2.11 9.94
N ILE A 44 -2.80 1.88 11.07
CA ILE A 44 -3.28 2.29 12.40
C ILE A 44 -3.48 3.81 12.49
N ARG A 45 -2.64 4.60 11.79
CA ARG A 45 -2.75 6.07 11.79
C ARG A 45 -3.77 6.61 10.79
N GLY A 46 -4.39 5.76 9.98
CA GLY A 46 -5.28 6.19 8.90
C GLY A 46 -4.55 6.94 7.76
N HIS A 47 -3.24 6.73 7.60
CA HIS A 47 -2.43 7.35 6.54
C HIS A 47 -2.67 6.66 5.19
N MET A 48 -3.80 7.00 4.58
CA MET A 48 -4.24 6.45 3.30
C MET A 48 -4.46 7.53 2.26
N ALA A 49 -4.10 7.25 1.02
CA ALA A 49 -4.34 8.13 -0.12
C ALA A 49 -4.95 7.34 -1.29
N PRO A 50 -5.85 7.93 -2.09
CA PRO A 50 -6.35 7.26 -3.29
C PRO A 50 -5.21 6.99 -4.28
N LEU A 51 -5.25 5.83 -4.94
CA LEU A 51 -4.34 5.44 -6.00
C LEU A 51 -5.10 5.12 -7.28
N GLY A 52 -4.80 5.87 -8.33
CA GLY A 52 -5.26 5.63 -9.68
C GLY A 52 -4.16 5.11 -10.61
N PRO A 53 -4.53 4.71 -11.84
CA PRO A 53 -3.57 4.21 -12.83
C PRO A 53 -2.41 5.16 -13.16
N ARG A 54 -2.60 6.47 -12.96
CA ARG A 54 -1.57 7.51 -13.17
C ARG A 54 -0.55 7.55 -12.03
N ASP A 55 -1.00 7.33 -10.79
CA ASP A 55 -0.14 7.38 -9.59
C ASP A 55 0.85 6.22 -9.54
N VAL A 56 0.52 5.11 -10.22
CA VAL A 56 1.41 3.96 -10.41
C VAL A 56 2.08 3.93 -11.79
N GLY A 57 2.05 5.07 -12.50
CA GLY A 57 2.84 5.28 -13.69
C GLY A 57 4.33 5.36 -13.34
N ASP A 58 5.19 4.72 -14.13
CA ASP A 58 6.64 4.92 -14.03
C ASP A 58 7.30 4.49 -12.70
N ILE A 59 6.68 3.57 -11.94
CA ILE A 59 7.23 3.11 -10.64
C ILE A 59 7.95 1.75 -10.71
N VAL A 60 7.73 0.96 -11.76
CA VAL A 60 8.20 -0.44 -11.83
C VAL A 60 9.72 -0.55 -11.80
N HIS A 61 10.42 0.43 -12.39
CA HIS A 61 11.87 0.47 -12.43
C HIS A 61 12.50 1.07 -11.16
N ARG A 62 11.68 1.60 -10.24
CA ARG A 62 12.15 2.24 -9.01
C ARG A 62 12.34 1.19 -7.91
N GLY A 63 13.45 1.29 -7.19
CA GLY A 63 13.73 0.46 -6.02
C GLY A 63 12.75 0.70 -4.87
N GLY A 64 12.65 -0.28 -3.98
CA GLY A 64 11.76 -0.24 -2.81
C GLY A 64 10.27 -0.18 -3.18
N THR A 65 9.52 0.61 -2.41
CA THR A 65 8.08 0.78 -2.57
C THR A 65 7.67 2.26 -2.47
N ILE A 66 6.84 2.74 -3.39
CA ILE A 66 6.28 4.10 -3.34
C ILE A 66 5.39 4.34 -2.11
N LEU A 67 4.90 3.27 -1.49
CA LEU A 67 4.08 3.34 -0.29
C LEU A 67 4.91 3.51 0.99
N ARG A 68 6.24 3.38 0.89
CA ARG A 68 7.16 3.26 2.03
C ARG A 68 6.81 2.05 2.91
N THR A 69 7.67 1.75 3.87
CA THR A 69 7.47 0.65 4.83
C THR A 69 7.92 1.10 6.21
N ALA A 70 7.27 0.58 7.25
CA ALA A 70 7.68 0.74 8.64
C ALA A 70 7.30 -0.51 9.43
N ARG A 71 8.12 -0.86 10.43
CA ARG A 71 7.74 -1.87 11.43
C ARG A 71 6.72 -1.24 12.38
N SER A 72 5.72 -2.03 12.80
CA SER A 72 4.74 -1.59 13.79
C SER A 72 4.60 -2.64 14.88
N ASP A 73 5.11 -2.33 16.08
CA ASP A 73 4.90 -3.18 17.26
C ASP A 73 3.47 -3.08 17.77
N ARG A 74 2.81 -1.93 17.55
CA ARG A 74 1.40 -1.71 17.89
C ARG A 74 0.49 -2.69 17.17
N PHE A 75 0.77 -2.96 15.89
CA PHE A 75 0.01 -3.95 15.11
C PHE A 75 0.24 -5.40 15.59
N ARG A 76 1.06 -5.64 16.61
CA ARG A 76 1.20 -6.98 17.23
C ARG A 76 0.22 -7.19 18.38
N THR A 77 -0.51 -6.16 18.81
CA THR A 77 -1.46 -6.22 19.92
C THR A 77 -2.90 -6.20 19.42
N THR A 78 -3.81 -6.76 20.21
CA THR A 78 -5.25 -6.74 19.91
C THR A 78 -5.78 -5.31 19.84
N GLU A 79 -5.32 -4.40 20.72
CA GLU A 79 -5.74 -3.00 20.65
C GLU A 79 -5.30 -2.31 19.37
N GLY A 80 -4.14 -2.68 18.82
CA GLY A 80 -3.66 -2.14 17.54
C GLY A 80 -4.46 -2.64 16.35
N HIS A 81 -5.03 -3.85 16.41
CA HIS A 81 -5.90 -4.38 15.35
C HIS A 81 -7.29 -3.72 15.31
N LEU A 82 -7.75 -3.16 16.44
CA LEU A 82 -9.09 -2.58 16.59
C LEU A 82 -9.14 -1.07 16.25
N GLN A 83 -7.99 -0.47 15.89
CA GLN A 83 -7.84 0.94 15.48
C GLN A 83 -7.97 1.06 13.97
#